data_AF-A0A352Q795-F1
#
_entry.id   AF-A0A352Q795-F1
#
_cell.length_a   1.000
_cell.length_b   1.000
_cell.length_c   1.000
_cell.angle_alpha   90.00
_cell.angle_beta   90.00
_cell.angle_gamma   90.00
#
_symmetry.space_group_name_H-M   'P 1'
#
loop_
_entity.id
_entity.type
_entity.pdbx_description
1 polymer ?
#
loop_
_entity_poly.entity_id
_entity_poly.type
_entity_poly.pdbx_seq_one_letter_code
_entity_poly.pdbx_strand_id
1 'polypeptide(L)'
;MKDFADKLQRFVCAVEGRDGQSFGALFTEDAVYHDAIYGAVHGREAISRMMAEDWYKDGDCWLWDMLEPVCNARRGYVRYVASFRSVNRFSRGNRVVAQGVGMFTFRDDLFDTYHEIADGTPALWDLNVRGEHLERVVKRIADSQRASAALVDHYRGARAPH
;
A
#
# COMPACT_ATOMS: atom_id res chain seq x y z
N MET A 1 -20.64 -4.51 2.05
CA MET A 1 -20.64 -3.80 3.35
C MET A 1 -21.22 -2.41 3.10
N LYS A 2 -22.25 -1.93 3.82
CA LYS A 2 -22.86 -0.61 3.51
C LYS A 2 -21.95 0.59 3.81
N ASP A 3 -20.83 0.37 4.51
CA ASP A 3 -19.98 1.42 5.11
C ASP A 3 -18.54 1.46 4.57
N PHE A 4 -18.25 0.80 3.45
CA PHE A 4 -16.86 0.71 2.96
C PHE A 4 -16.26 2.07 2.58
N ALA A 5 -17.04 2.91 1.89
CA ALA A 5 -16.60 4.26 1.52
C ALA A 5 -16.31 5.12 2.76
N ASP A 6 -17.14 5.04 3.79
CA ASP A 6 -16.97 5.80 5.03
C ASP A 6 -15.73 5.35 5.82
N LYS A 7 -15.43 4.03 5.83
CA LYS A 7 -14.18 3.52 6.42
C LYS A 7 -12.95 3.97 5.65
N LEU A 8 -13.03 4.04 4.33
CA LEU A 8 -11.96 4.60 3.51
C LEU A 8 -11.80 6.10 3.76
N GLN A 9 -12.88 6.83 4.01
CA GLN A 9 -12.78 8.23 4.41
C GLN A 9 -12.07 8.39 5.77
N ARG A 10 -12.40 7.54 6.74
CA ARG A 10 -11.68 7.50 8.04
C ARG A 10 -10.21 7.13 7.87
N PHE A 11 -9.90 6.21 6.96
CA PHE A 11 -8.53 5.87 6.59
C PHE A 11 -7.78 7.10 6.11
N VAL A 12 -8.34 7.83 5.14
CA VAL A 12 -7.75 9.05 4.57
C VAL A 12 -7.53 10.09 5.67
N CYS A 13 -8.57 10.41 6.45
CA CYS A 13 -8.45 11.40 7.52
C CYS A 13 -7.39 11.03 8.56
N ALA A 14 -7.27 9.75 8.91
CA ALA A 14 -6.28 9.28 9.86
C ALA A 14 -4.85 9.41 9.31
N VAL A 15 -4.63 9.09 8.03
CA VAL A 15 -3.31 9.25 7.38
C VAL A 15 -2.93 10.73 7.30
N GLU A 16 -3.81 11.58 6.76
CA GLU A 16 -3.52 13.02 6.59
C GLU A 16 -3.32 13.74 7.94
N GLY A 17 -4.03 13.29 8.97
CA GLY A 17 -3.91 13.78 10.34
C GLY A 17 -2.78 13.18 11.17
N ARG A 18 -2.00 12.22 10.64
CA ARG A 18 -1.01 11.44 11.40
C ARG A 18 -1.60 10.76 12.65
N ASP A 19 -2.86 10.33 12.58
CA ASP A 19 -3.58 9.71 13.68
C ASP A 19 -3.46 8.17 13.63
N GLY A 20 -2.36 7.66 14.20
CA GLY A 20 -2.10 6.22 14.26
C GLY A 20 -3.20 5.44 14.98
N GLN A 21 -3.78 6.02 16.03
CA GLN A 21 -4.82 5.36 16.82
C GLN A 21 -6.09 5.15 16.00
N SER A 22 -6.59 6.21 15.35
CA SER A 22 -7.77 6.11 14.48
C SER A 22 -7.51 5.22 13.28
N PHE A 23 -6.29 5.25 12.72
CA PHE A 23 -5.91 4.36 11.63
C PHE A 23 -5.94 2.89 12.04
N GLY A 24 -5.25 2.54 13.13
CA GLY A 24 -5.24 1.18 13.67
C GLY A 24 -6.63 0.67 14.04
N ALA A 25 -7.50 1.53 14.55
CA ALA A 25 -8.88 1.15 14.91
C ALA A 25 -9.72 0.62 13.73
N LEU A 26 -9.32 0.88 12.47
CA LEU A 26 -9.96 0.32 11.28
C LEU A 26 -9.64 -1.16 11.05
N PHE A 27 -8.60 -1.68 11.70
CA PHE A 27 -8.07 -3.02 11.49
C PHE A 27 -8.41 -3.96 12.65
N THR A 28 -8.56 -5.25 12.35
CA THR A 28 -8.61 -6.31 13.38
C THR A 28 -7.30 -6.37 14.18
N GLU A 29 -7.33 -6.99 15.36
CA GLU A 29 -6.18 -7.05 16.26
C GLU A 29 -4.95 -7.73 15.61
N ASP A 30 -5.18 -8.81 14.88
CA ASP A 30 -4.21 -9.63 14.14
C ASP A 30 -4.13 -9.30 12.64
N ALA A 31 -4.66 -8.13 12.22
CA ALA A 31 -4.70 -7.75 10.81
C ALA A 31 -3.32 -7.75 10.15
N VAL A 32 -3.29 -7.95 8.83
CA VAL A 32 -2.07 -7.86 8.03
C VAL A 32 -2.18 -6.75 6.99
N TYR A 33 -1.24 -5.82 7.03
CA TYR A 33 -1.10 -4.75 6.03
C TYR A 33 0.09 -5.06 5.12
N HIS A 34 -0.17 -5.33 3.85
CA HIS A 34 0.85 -5.52 2.83
C HIS A 34 1.10 -4.20 2.10
N ASP A 35 2.10 -3.47 2.58
CA ASP A 35 2.59 -2.22 1.99
C ASP A 35 3.52 -2.55 0.80
N ALA A 36 3.39 -1.80 -0.30
CA ALA A 36 4.21 -1.99 -1.50
C ALA A 36 5.69 -1.68 -1.29
N ILE A 37 6.04 -0.91 -0.26
CA ILE A 37 7.39 -0.42 0.04
C ILE A 37 7.97 -1.14 1.26
N TYR A 38 7.24 -1.16 2.38
CA TYR A 38 7.72 -1.71 3.66
C TYR A 38 7.43 -3.21 3.81
N GLY A 39 6.61 -3.79 2.94
CA GLY A 39 6.23 -5.19 3.00
C GLY A 39 5.10 -5.45 4.00
N ALA A 40 5.03 -6.68 4.52
CA ALA A 40 3.94 -7.10 5.40
C ALA A 40 4.16 -6.62 6.84
N VAL A 41 3.16 -5.93 7.40
CA VAL A 41 3.09 -5.52 8.81
C VAL A 41 1.93 -6.25 9.48
N HIS A 42 2.22 -6.87 10.62
CA HIS A 42 1.30 -7.75 11.33
C HIS A 42 0.84 -7.14 12.65
N GLY A 43 -0.47 -7.06 12.84
CA GLY A 43 -1.12 -6.61 14.05
C GLY A 43 -1.48 -5.13 14.06
N ARG A 44 -2.63 -4.80 14.66
CA ARG A 44 -3.19 -3.45 14.74
C ARG A 44 -2.18 -2.41 15.25
N GLU A 45 -1.48 -2.72 16.33
CA GLU A 45 -0.53 -1.79 16.95
C GLU A 45 0.65 -1.48 16.04
N ALA A 46 1.16 -2.50 15.33
CA ALA A 46 2.25 -2.32 14.39
C ALA A 46 1.80 -1.50 13.17
N ILE A 47 0.57 -1.73 12.68
CA ILE A 47 -0.03 -0.96 11.58
C ILE A 47 -0.20 0.51 11.97
N SER A 48 -0.69 0.79 13.18
CA SER A 48 -0.81 2.14 13.75
C SER A 48 0.55 2.85 13.78
N ARG A 49 1.57 2.18 14.31
CA ARG A 49 2.94 2.72 14.41
C ARG A 49 3.57 2.94 13.04
N MET A 50 3.41 2.01 12.11
CA MET A 50 3.94 2.12 10.75
C MET A 50 3.45 3.42 10.09
N MET A 51 2.14 3.66 10.13
CA MET A 51 1.56 4.87 9.53
C MET A 51 2.04 6.13 10.26
N ALA A 52 1.96 6.17 11.60
CA ALA A 52 2.24 7.39 12.35
C ALA A 52 3.74 7.73 12.49
N GLU A 53 4.62 6.73 12.41
CA GLU A 53 6.06 6.89 12.62
C GLU A 53 6.89 6.57 11.39
N ASP A 54 6.75 5.36 10.83
CA ASP A 54 7.66 4.88 9.78
C ASP A 54 7.48 5.66 8.48
N TRP A 55 6.24 5.87 8.02
CA TRP A 55 5.96 6.70 6.85
C TRP A 55 6.48 8.13 7.03
N TYR A 56 6.32 8.69 8.24
CA TYR A 56 6.76 10.06 8.53
C TYR A 56 8.29 10.23 8.65
N LYS A 57 9.07 9.15 8.68
CA LYS A 57 10.53 9.20 8.53
C LYS A 57 10.95 9.48 7.09
N ASP A 58 10.14 9.07 6.12
CA ASP A 58 10.45 9.17 4.69
C ASP A 58 9.73 10.35 4.00
N GLY A 59 8.60 10.81 4.54
CA GLY A 59 7.86 11.94 3.99
C GLY A 59 6.94 12.68 4.97
N ASP A 60 6.50 13.87 4.59
CA ASP A 60 5.44 14.61 5.27
C ASP A 60 4.38 15.12 4.28
N CYS A 61 3.37 15.83 4.78
CA CYS A 61 2.25 16.33 3.96
C CYS A 61 1.62 15.23 3.09
N TRP A 62 1.29 14.11 3.75
CA TRP A 62 0.63 12.96 3.15
C TRP A 62 -0.77 13.33 2.69
N LEU A 63 -1.15 12.84 1.50
CA LEU A 63 -2.49 12.94 0.94
C LEU A 63 -2.89 11.58 0.39
N TRP A 64 -4.17 11.22 0.56
CA TRP A 64 -4.74 10.01 0.01
C TRP A 64 -6.12 10.26 -0.61
N ASP A 65 -6.28 9.85 -1.86
CA ASP A 65 -7.58 9.77 -2.51
C ASP A 65 -8.00 8.31 -2.63
N MET A 66 -9.24 8.01 -2.22
CA MET A 66 -9.86 6.68 -2.31
C MET A 66 -11.00 6.72 -3.33
N LEU A 67 -10.68 6.32 -4.56
CA LEU A 67 -11.50 6.53 -5.74
C LEU A 67 -12.24 5.24 -6.14
N GLU A 68 -13.50 5.41 -6.51
CA GLU A 68 -14.35 4.34 -7.05
C GLU A 68 -14.39 3.06 -6.18
N PRO A 69 -14.65 3.18 -4.86
CA PRO A 69 -14.62 2.02 -3.97
C PRO A 69 -15.77 1.06 -4.29
N VAL A 70 -15.44 -0.22 -4.42
CA VAL A 70 -16.40 -1.31 -4.60
C VAL A 70 -16.17 -2.39 -3.55
N CYS A 71 -17.24 -2.93 -2.98
CA CYS A 71 -17.12 -4.05 -2.05
C CYS A 71 -18.29 -5.03 -2.13
N ASN A 72 -18.04 -6.26 -1.69
CA ASN A 72 -19.07 -7.23 -1.39
C ASN A 72 -19.06 -7.57 0.11
N ALA A 73 -19.55 -8.75 0.50
CA ALA A 73 -19.54 -9.18 1.90
C ALA A 73 -18.15 -9.57 2.43
N ARG A 74 -17.21 -9.95 1.55
CA ARG A 74 -15.91 -10.52 1.91
C ARG A 74 -14.72 -9.64 1.55
N ARG A 75 -14.82 -8.83 0.48
CA ARG A 75 -13.70 -8.08 -0.08
C ARG A 75 -14.10 -6.68 -0.53
N GLY A 76 -13.13 -5.77 -0.47
CA GLY A 76 -13.22 -4.42 -1.01
C GLY A 76 -12.06 -4.15 -1.97
N TYR A 77 -12.33 -3.34 -2.99
CA TYR A 77 -11.33 -2.82 -3.92
C TYR A 77 -11.52 -1.32 -4.04
N VAL A 78 -10.42 -0.58 -4.15
CA VAL A 78 -10.43 0.87 -4.34
C VAL A 78 -9.24 1.25 -5.21
N ARG A 79 -9.45 2.17 -6.15
CA ARG A 79 -8.33 2.81 -6.83
C ARG A 79 -7.84 3.94 -5.93
N TYR A 80 -6.56 4.04 -5.67
CA TYR A 80 -6.04 5.10 -4.82
C TYR A 80 -5.03 5.99 -5.53
N VAL A 81 -4.88 7.20 -5.02
CA VAL A 81 -3.71 8.06 -5.25
C VAL A 81 -3.15 8.41 -3.88
N ALA A 82 -1.86 8.14 -3.68
CA ALA A 82 -1.13 8.48 -2.47
C ALA A 82 0.00 9.44 -2.84
N SER A 83 0.21 10.47 -2.03
CA SER A 83 1.34 11.37 -2.24
C SER A 83 1.93 11.87 -0.93
N PHE A 84 3.20 12.20 -0.97
CA PHE A 84 3.92 12.82 0.15
C PHE A 84 5.01 13.74 -0.37
N ARG A 85 5.46 14.67 0.47
CA ARG A 85 6.68 15.42 0.24
C ARG A 85 7.83 14.65 0.88
N SER A 86 8.81 14.27 0.08
CA SER A 86 9.96 13.49 0.56
C SER A 86 10.84 14.32 1.50
N VAL A 87 11.23 13.74 2.63
CA VAL A 87 12.24 14.30 3.54
C VAL A 87 13.61 13.60 3.41
N ASN A 88 13.67 12.54 2.59
CA ASN A 88 14.89 11.81 2.26
C ASN A 88 15.95 12.76 1.67
N ARG A 89 17.22 12.58 2.06
CA ARG A 89 18.33 13.44 1.64
C ARG A 89 18.53 13.56 0.12
N PHE A 90 18.13 12.55 -0.66
CA PHE A 90 18.36 12.52 -2.11
C PHE A 90 17.22 13.14 -2.94
N SER A 91 16.05 13.35 -2.32
CA SER A 91 14.82 13.82 -2.96
C SER A 91 14.07 14.80 -2.05
N ARG A 92 14.79 15.51 -1.18
CA ARG A 92 14.20 16.39 -0.17
C ARG A 92 13.40 17.50 -0.84
N GLY A 93 12.13 17.61 -0.47
CA GLY A 93 11.21 18.61 -1.02
C GLY A 93 10.46 18.16 -2.28
N ASN A 94 10.86 17.06 -2.92
CA ASN A 94 10.13 16.53 -4.06
C ASN A 94 8.75 16.01 -3.61
N ARG A 95 7.74 16.29 -4.43
CA ARG A 95 6.42 15.64 -4.32
C ARG A 95 6.52 14.28 -4.99
N VAL A 96 6.32 13.23 -4.21
CA VAL A 96 6.24 11.85 -4.71
C VAL A 96 4.77 11.49 -4.81
N VAL A 97 4.36 10.95 -5.96
CA VAL A 97 2.99 10.50 -6.21
C VAL A 97 3.03 9.04 -6.67
N ALA A 98 2.21 8.21 -6.05
CA ALA A 98 1.95 6.84 -6.45
C ALA A 98 0.44 6.62 -6.60
N GLN A 99 0.05 5.79 -7.55
CA GLN A 99 -1.34 5.37 -7.71
C GLN A 99 -1.41 3.86 -7.77
N GLY A 100 -2.55 3.30 -7.42
CA GLY A 100 -2.66 1.84 -7.37
C GLY A 100 -4.06 1.35 -7.07
N VAL A 101 -4.13 0.08 -6.70
CA VAL A 101 -5.35 -0.56 -6.23
C VAL A 101 -5.12 -1.10 -4.83
N GLY A 102 -5.95 -0.67 -3.89
CA GLY A 102 -6.05 -1.23 -2.55
C GLY A 102 -7.07 -2.36 -2.53
N MET A 103 -6.71 -3.48 -1.92
CA MET A 103 -7.49 -4.69 -1.82
C MET A 103 -7.67 -5.06 -0.35
N PHE A 104 -8.92 -5.17 0.06
CA PHE A 104 -9.30 -5.37 1.46
C PHE A 104 -10.01 -6.69 1.64
N THR A 105 -9.79 -7.33 2.77
CA THR A 105 -10.71 -8.36 3.32
C THR A 105 -11.26 -7.88 4.65
N PHE A 106 -12.39 -8.46 5.06
CA PHE A 106 -13.11 -8.03 6.24
C PHE A 106 -13.35 -9.16 7.22
N ARG A 107 -13.27 -8.85 8.51
CA ARG A 107 -13.73 -9.70 9.62
C ARG A 107 -14.32 -8.80 10.70
N ASP A 108 -15.52 -9.13 11.15
CA ASP A 108 -16.27 -8.39 12.18
C ASP A 108 -16.35 -6.87 11.92
N ASP A 109 -16.63 -6.52 10.66
CA ASP A 109 -16.73 -5.13 10.20
C ASP A 109 -15.41 -4.33 10.28
N LEU A 110 -14.28 -4.98 10.50
CA LEU A 110 -12.94 -4.38 10.45
C LEU A 110 -12.15 -4.89 9.24
N PHE A 111 -11.10 -4.17 8.87
CA PHE A 111 -10.15 -4.64 7.87
C PHE A 111 -9.31 -5.77 8.48
N ASP A 112 -9.39 -6.94 7.86
CA ASP A 112 -8.61 -8.11 8.26
C ASP A 112 -7.27 -8.15 7.51
N THR A 113 -7.32 -7.91 6.21
CA THR A 113 -6.11 -7.71 5.41
C THR A 113 -6.24 -6.49 4.53
N TYR A 114 -5.14 -5.74 4.39
CA TYR A 114 -4.95 -4.78 3.31
C TYR A 114 -3.80 -5.24 2.43
N HIS A 115 -3.96 -5.13 1.11
CA HIS A 115 -2.88 -5.37 0.15
C HIS A 115 -3.01 -4.40 -1.00
N GLU A 116 -1.90 -3.85 -1.47
CA GLU A 116 -1.88 -2.95 -2.61
C GLU A 116 -1.03 -3.42 -3.78
N ILE A 117 -1.47 -3.03 -4.98
CA ILE A 117 -0.63 -3.04 -6.19
C ILE A 117 -0.41 -1.58 -6.55
N ALA A 118 0.81 -1.10 -6.32
CA ALA A 118 1.23 0.27 -6.59
C ALA A 118 1.95 0.38 -7.94
N ASP A 119 1.64 1.42 -8.72
CA ASP A 119 2.53 1.90 -9.77
C ASP A 119 3.66 2.72 -9.13
N GLY A 120 4.70 2.01 -8.70
CA GLY A 120 5.86 2.60 -8.06
C GLY A 120 6.86 3.25 -9.03
N THR A 121 6.70 3.09 -10.34
CA THR A 121 7.74 3.51 -11.30
C THR A 121 7.90 5.04 -11.35
N PRO A 122 6.83 5.85 -11.44
CA PRO A 122 6.93 7.31 -11.31
C PRO A 122 7.46 7.73 -9.94
N ALA A 123 7.04 7.07 -8.87
CA ALA A 123 7.48 7.37 -7.51
C ALA A 123 9.00 7.16 -7.33
N LEU A 124 9.57 6.08 -7.89
CA LEU A 124 11.01 5.85 -7.92
C LEU A 124 11.74 6.98 -8.65
N TRP A 125 11.13 7.51 -9.72
CA TRP A 125 11.70 8.65 -10.42
C TRP A 125 11.74 9.89 -9.51
N ASP A 126 10.63 10.24 -8.87
CA ASP A 126 10.53 11.42 -7.99
C ASP A 126 11.41 11.30 -6.73
N LEU A 127 11.62 10.08 -6.24
CA LEU A 127 12.55 9.75 -5.15
C LEU A 127 14.03 9.81 -5.57
N ASN A 128 14.32 10.19 -6.81
CA ASN A 128 15.67 10.28 -7.35
C ASN A 128 16.45 8.95 -7.26
N VAL A 129 15.74 7.82 -7.40
CA VAL A 129 16.35 6.49 -7.56
C VAL A 129 16.90 6.40 -8.98
N ARG A 130 18.22 6.24 -9.12
CA ARG A 130 18.93 6.37 -10.41
C ARG A 130 19.99 5.29 -10.62
N GLY A 131 20.41 5.12 -11.87
CA GLY A 131 21.54 4.27 -12.27
C GLY A 131 21.44 2.84 -11.74
N GLU A 132 22.56 2.30 -11.26
CA GLU A 132 22.64 0.95 -10.69
C GLU A 132 21.68 0.73 -9.50
N HIS A 133 21.28 1.79 -8.78
CA HIS A 133 20.30 1.62 -7.71
C HIS A 133 18.90 1.33 -8.26
N LEU A 134 18.49 2.05 -9.31
CA LEU A 134 17.23 1.78 -10.01
C LEU A 134 17.22 0.37 -10.60
N GLU A 135 18.30 -0.02 -11.27
CA GLU A 135 18.42 -1.36 -11.84
C GLU A 135 18.28 -2.45 -10.77
N ARG A 136 18.96 -2.30 -9.63
CA ARG A 136 18.84 -3.25 -8.52
C ARG A 136 17.42 -3.33 -7.96
N VAL A 137 16.75 -2.19 -7.79
CA VAL A 137 15.36 -2.15 -7.29
C VAL A 137 14.41 -2.86 -8.27
N VAL A 138 14.48 -2.51 -9.55
CA VAL A 138 13.64 -3.12 -10.60
C VAL A 138 13.93 -4.61 -10.72
N LYS A 139 15.21 -5.02 -10.71
CA LYS A 139 15.60 -6.43 -10.77
C LYS A 139 15.03 -7.21 -9.59
N ARG A 140 15.14 -6.67 -8.37
CA ARG A 140 14.60 -7.31 -7.15
C ARG A 140 13.09 -7.52 -7.27
N ILE A 141 12.35 -6.51 -7.73
CA ILE A 141 10.89 -6.61 -7.93
C ILE A 141 10.57 -7.69 -8.98
N ALA A 142 11.28 -7.68 -10.11
CA ALA A 142 11.11 -8.66 -11.17
C ALA A 142 11.43 -10.09 -10.72
N ASP A 143 12.50 -10.28 -9.94
CA ASP A 143 12.89 -11.59 -9.38
C ASP A 143 11.81 -12.12 -8.43
N SER A 144 11.29 -11.27 -7.52
CA SER A 144 10.20 -11.63 -6.61
C SER A 144 8.92 -12.03 -7.37
N GLN A 145 8.58 -11.31 -8.44
CA GLN A 145 7.43 -11.66 -9.28
C GLN A 145 7.65 -13.01 -9.99
N ARG A 146 8.85 -13.24 -10.53
CA ARG A 146 9.22 -14.50 -11.19
C ARG A 146 9.22 -15.70 -10.26
N ALA A 147 9.56 -15.50 -8.98
CA ALA A 147 9.52 -16.54 -7.96
C ALA A 147 8.09 -16.93 -7.52
N SER A 148 7.07 -16.15 -7.88
CA SER A 148 5.69 -16.41 -7.49
C SER A 148 5.13 -17.66 -8.17
N ALA A 149 4.81 -18.68 -7.37
CA ALA A 149 4.16 -19.90 -7.85
C ALA A 149 2.82 -19.62 -8.57
N ALA A 150 2.10 -18.59 -8.14
CA ALA A 150 0.83 -18.18 -8.75
C ALA A 150 0.98 -17.65 -10.19
N LEU A 151 2.19 -17.23 -10.58
CA LEU A 151 2.47 -16.65 -11.89
C LEU A 151 3.22 -17.61 -12.82
N VAL A 152 3.53 -18.83 -12.38
CA VAL A 152 4.31 -19.82 -13.15
C VAL A 152 3.69 -20.08 -14.52
N ASP A 153 2.38 -20.33 -14.58
CA ASP A 153 1.67 -20.57 -15.84
C ASP A 153 1.66 -19.34 -16.75
N HIS A 154 1.60 -18.14 -16.17
CA HIS A 154 1.66 -16.87 -16.92
C HIS A 154 3.04 -16.64 -17.53
N TYR A 155 4.13 -16.99 -16.83
CA TYR A 155 5.48 -16.95 -17.39
C TYR A 155 5.73 -18.05 -18.44
N ARG A 156 5.08 -19.21 -18.29
CA ARG A 156 5.13 -20.29 -19.28
C ARG A 156 4.29 -20.02 -20.53
N GLY A 157 3.25 -19.17 -20.41
CA GLY A 157 2.26 -18.98 -21.47
C GLY A 157 1.33 -20.17 -21.68
N ALA A 158 1.28 -21.11 -20.74
CA ALA A 158 0.45 -22.32 -20.79
C ALA A 158 -0.02 -22.70 -19.39
N ARG A 159 -1.25 -23.22 -19.27
CA ARG A 159 -1.79 -23.77 -18.03
C ARG A 159 -1.29 -25.20 -17.83
N ALA A 160 -0.98 -25.58 -16.60
CA ALA A 160 -0.76 -26.99 -16.28
C ALA A 160 -2.04 -27.79 -16.61
N PRO A 161 -1.94 -28.99 -17.21
CA PRO A 161 -3.10 -29.86 -17.40
C PRO A 161 -3.71 -30.19 -16.03
N HIS A 162 -5.04 -30.08 -15.93
CA HIS A 162 -5.82 -30.40 -14.75
C HIS A 162 -5.79 -31.88 -14.40
#